data_AF-A0A8X6IDD9-F1
#
_entry.id   AF-A0A8X6IDD9-F1
#
_cell.length_a   1.000
_cell.length_b   1.000
_cell.length_c   1.000
_cell.angle_alpha   90.00
_cell.angle_beta   90.00
_cell.angle_gamma   90.00
#
_symmetry.space_group_name_H-M   'P 1'
#
loop_
_entity.id
_entity.type
_entity.pdbx_description
1 polymer ?
#
loop_
_entity_poly.entity_id
_entity_poly.type
_entity_poly.pdbx_seq_one_letter_code
_entity_poly.pdbx_strand_id
1 'polypeptide(L)'
;MDIPFLSFLPEVRLVDDSYNLIVDALFGFSFKPPVRAEFEDCMKKLKSLSIPVCSVDVPSGWDVEQGNESGIKPEFLISLTAPKLCAQLFRGKHHWLGGRFVPPSLATKYELNLPSYPGTECCVKLPLVF
;
A
#
# COMPACT_ATOMS: atom_id res chain seq x y z
N MET A 1 13.21 -14.19 12.67
CA MET A 1 11.93 -13.53 12.99
C MET A 1 10.90 -14.64 13.06
N ASP A 2 10.36 -14.90 14.24
CA ASP A 2 9.37 -15.95 14.47
C ASP A 2 7.96 -15.36 14.24
N ILE A 3 7.63 -15.08 12.98
CA ILE A 3 6.29 -14.62 12.60
C ILE A 3 5.46 -15.89 12.33
N PRO A 4 4.39 -16.15 13.11
CA PRO A 4 3.57 -17.34 12.91
C PRO A 4 2.80 -17.25 11.59
N PHE A 5 2.80 -18.36 10.85
CA PHE A 5 1.98 -18.50 9.65
C PHE A 5 0.60 -19.04 10.03
N LEU A 6 -0.44 -18.41 9.51
CA LEU A 6 -1.80 -18.93 9.60
C LEU A 6 -2.03 -19.93 8.47
N SER A 7 -2.62 -21.08 8.77
CA SER A 7 -2.96 -22.09 7.76
C SER A 7 -4.12 -21.67 6.86
N PHE A 8 -4.93 -20.71 7.30
CA PHE A 8 -6.05 -20.13 6.55
C PHE A 8 -6.27 -18.68 7.00
N LEU A 9 -6.90 -17.87 6.14
CA LEU A 9 -7.27 -16.50 6.48
C LEU A 9 -8.54 -16.50 7.35
N PRO A 10 -8.49 -16.01 8.60
CA PRO A 10 -9.65 -16.03 9.49
C PRO A 10 -10.82 -15.19 9.00
N GLU A 11 -11.98 -15.36 9.64
CA GLU A 11 -13.15 -14.52 9.41
C GLU A 11 -12.90 -13.08 9.86
N VAL A 12 -13.52 -12.12 9.16
CA VAL A 12 -13.32 -10.67 9.34
C VAL A 12 -13.41 -10.26 10.82
N ARG A 13 -14.42 -10.75 11.53
CA ARG A 13 -14.61 -10.44 12.96
C ARG A 13 -13.42 -10.86 13.82
N LEU A 14 -12.87 -12.06 13.59
CA LEU A 14 -11.72 -12.53 14.37
C LEU A 14 -10.48 -11.70 14.05
N VAL A 15 -10.32 -11.29 12.79
CA VAL A 15 -9.24 -10.39 12.38
C VAL A 15 -9.36 -9.03 13.08
N ASP A 16 -10.55 -8.42 13.06
CA ASP A 16 -10.82 -7.15 13.73
C ASP A 16 -10.61 -7.23 15.26
N ASP A 17 -11.00 -8.35 15.90
CA ASP A 17 -10.85 -8.54 17.35
C ASP A 17 -9.39 -8.84 17.77
N SER A 18 -8.57 -9.40 16.87
CA SER A 18 -7.23 -9.93 17.21
C SER A 18 -6.08 -9.03 16.75
N TYR A 19 -6.31 -8.15 15.77
CA TYR A 19 -5.28 -7.30 15.18
C TYR A 19 -5.69 -5.83 15.20
N ASN A 20 -4.72 -4.94 15.36
CA ASN A 20 -4.97 -3.49 15.33
C ASN A 20 -4.65 -2.84 13.97
N LEU A 21 -3.99 -3.57 13.08
CA LEU A 21 -3.53 -3.10 11.77
C LEU A 21 -3.33 -4.31 10.86
N ILE A 22 -3.70 -4.18 9.59
CA ILE A 22 -3.34 -5.14 8.54
C ILE A 22 -2.36 -4.52 7.56
N VAL A 23 -1.30 -5.26 7.24
CA VAL A 23 -0.36 -4.89 6.17
C VAL A 23 -0.79 -5.61 4.89
N ASP A 24 -1.25 -4.82 3.93
CA ASP A 24 -1.54 -5.29 2.58
C ASP A 24 -0.24 -5.27 1.75
N ALA A 25 0.29 -6.47 1.52
CA ALA A 25 1.45 -6.72 0.67
C ALA A 25 1.19 -7.84 -0.35
N LEU A 26 -0.07 -8.00 -0.80
CA LEU A 26 -0.46 -9.07 -1.72
C LEU A 26 0.03 -8.79 -3.16
N PHE A 27 -0.20 -7.58 -3.66
CA PHE A 27 0.11 -7.19 -5.02
C PHE A 27 0.81 -5.83 -5.07
N GLY A 28 1.97 -5.77 -5.74
CA GLY A 28 2.68 -4.51 -6.01
C GLY A 28 2.40 -3.97 -7.41
N PHE A 29 3.16 -2.96 -7.83
CA PHE A 29 2.99 -2.26 -9.11
C PHE A 29 3.06 -3.14 -10.38
N SER A 30 3.59 -4.37 -10.31
CA SER A 30 3.66 -5.25 -11.47
C SER A 30 2.36 -6.03 -11.70
N PHE A 31 1.40 -5.94 -10.77
CA PHE A 31 0.10 -6.58 -10.90
C PHE A 31 -0.70 -5.96 -12.03
N LYS A 32 -1.39 -6.81 -12.78
CA LYS A 32 -2.33 -6.41 -13.82
C LYS A 32 -3.66 -7.11 -13.51
N PRO A 33 -4.77 -6.37 -13.38
CA PRO A 33 -6.10 -6.95 -13.21
C PRO A 33 -6.44 -7.98 -14.30
N PRO A 34 -7.35 -8.94 -14.02
CA PRO A 34 -8.12 -9.10 -12.78
C PRO A 34 -7.35 -9.84 -11.66
N VAL A 35 -7.87 -9.73 -10.44
CA VAL A 35 -7.39 -10.54 -9.30
C VAL A 35 -7.68 -12.02 -9.58
N ARG A 36 -6.72 -12.89 -9.31
CA ARG A 36 -6.91 -14.35 -9.50
C ARG A 36 -7.86 -14.91 -8.43
N ALA A 37 -8.60 -15.96 -8.79
CA ALA A 37 -9.66 -16.54 -7.96
C ALA A 37 -9.20 -16.90 -6.54
N GLU A 38 -7.95 -17.34 -6.39
CA GLU A 38 -7.37 -17.75 -5.10
C GLU A 38 -7.25 -16.59 -4.11
N PHE A 39 -7.24 -15.35 -4.60
CA PHE A 39 -7.13 -14.13 -3.77
C PHE A 39 -8.47 -13.41 -3.60
N GLU A 40 -9.56 -13.85 -4.25
CA GLU A 40 -10.85 -13.18 -4.15
C GLU A 40 -11.39 -13.13 -2.71
N ASP A 41 -11.32 -14.23 -1.97
CA ASP A 41 -11.76 -14.27 -0.57
C ASP A 41 -10.95 -13.29 0.28
N CYS A 42 -9.63 -13.29 0.10
CA CYS A 42 -8.73 -12.38 0.79
C CYS A 42 -9.07 -10.90 0.49
N MET A 43 -9.28 -10.56 -0.79
CA MET A 43 -9.68 -9.21 -1.18
C MET A 43 -11.05 -8.81 -0.62
N LYS A 44 -12.02 -9.73 -0.60
CA LYS A 44 -13.35 -9.47 -0.01
C LYS A 44 -13.26 -9.20 1.49
N LYS A 45 -12.46 -10.00 2.21
CA LYS A 45 -12.19 -9.81 3.64
C LYS A 45 -11.49 -8.48 3.90
N LEU A 46 -10.43 -8.14 3.17
CA LEU A 46 -9.71 -6.86 3.29
C LEU A 46 -10.62 -5.63 3.10
N LYS A 47 -11.58 -5.70 2.16
CA LYS A 47 -12.55 -4.62 1.94
C LYS A 47 -13.56 -4.46 3.08
N SER A 48 -13.75 -5.50 3.89
CA SER A 48 -14.80 -5.58 4.92
C SER A 48 -14.28 -5.35 6.35
N LEU A 49 -12.97 -5.24 6.54
CA LEU A 49 -12.35 -4.97 7.84
C LEU A 49 -12.72 -3.59 8.37
N SER A 50 -12.88 -3.49 9.68
CA SER A 50 -13.08 -2.21 10.37
C SER A 50 -11.78 -1.60 10.91
N ILE A 51 -10.71 -2.41 10.99
CA ILE A 51 -9.37 -1.95 11.39
C ILE A 51 -8.59 -1.33 10.22
N PRO A 52 -7.61 -0.45 10.50
CA PRO A 52 -6.79 0.17 9.47
C PRO A 52 -6.04 -0.85 8.60
N VAL A 53 -5.99 -0.57 7.30
CA VAL A 53 -5.16 -1.28 6.32
C VAL A 53 -4.01 -0.38 5.87
N CYS A 54 -2.80 -0.93 5.84
CA CYS A 54 -1.58 -0.30 5.35
C CYS A 54 -1.12 -1.01 4.08
N SER A 55 -1.30 -0.37 2.93
CA SER A 55 -0.87 -0.93 1.65
C SER A 55 0.57 -0.57 1.33
N VAL A 56 1.33 -1.59 0.94
CA VAL A 56 2.72 -1.46 0.49
C VAL A 56 2.72 -1.22 -1.02
N ASP A 57 3.33 -0.11 -1.42
CA ASP A 57 3.53 0.36 -2.78
C ASP A 57 2.28 0.82 -3.53
N VAL A 58 1.29 -0.08 -3.68
CA VAL A 58 0.01 0.13 -4.35
C VAL A 58 -1.06 -0.64 -3.56
N PRO A 59 -2.27 -0.10 -3.34
CA PRO A 59 -3.34 -0.88 -2.73
C PRO A 59 -3.69 -2.10 -3.60
N SER A 60 -3.67 -3.29 -3.01
CA SER A 60 -3.87 -4.53 -3.77
C SER A 60 -5.19 -4.52 -4.56
N GLY A 61 -5.11 -4.98 -5.82
CA GLY A 61 -6.25 -5.00 -6.73
C GLY A 61 -6.63 -3.64 -7.35
N TRP A 62 -5.85 -2.59 -7.09
CA TRP A 62 -5.96 -1.33 -7.84
C TRP A 62 -5.19 -1.44 -9.16
N ASP A 63 -5.71 -0.78 -10.20
CA ASP A 63 -4.89 -0.45 -11.36
C ASP A 63 -3.82 0.56 -10.96
N VAL A 64 -2.60 0.39 -11.46
CA VAL A 64 -1.41 1.16 -11.05
C VAL A 64 -1.50 2.63 -11.46
N GLU A 65 -2.32 2.92 -12.47
CA GLU A 65 -2.53 4.27 -12.96
C GLU A 65 -3.92 4.79 -12.61
N GLN A 66 -4.94 4.00 -12.89
CA GLN A 66 -6.35 4.39 -12.78
C GLN A 66 -6.96 4.10 -11.40
N GLY A 67 -6.24 3.42 -10.51
CA GLY A 67 -6.73 3.02 -9.21
C GLY A 67 -7.93 2.07 -9.27
N ASN A 68 -8.74 2.05 -8.20
CA ASN A 68 -10.00 1.31 -8.15
C ASN A 68 -10.90 1.84 -7.04
N GLU A 69 -11.93 2.63 -7.38
CA GLU A 69 -12.85 3.24 -6.39
C GLU A 69 -13.66 2.19 -5.59
N SER A 70 -13.92 1.04 -6.19
CA SER A 70 -14.58 -0.12 -5.56
C SER A 70 -13.60 -1.04 -4.81
N GLY A 71 -12.31 -0.71 -4.86
CA GLY A 71 -11.21 -1.47 -4.27
C GLY A 71 -11.17 -1.38 -2.75
N ILE A 72 -10.08 -1.90 -2.17
CA ILE A 72 -9.77 -1.64 -0.76
C ILE A 72 -9.51 -0.14 -0.56
N LYS A 73 -9.78 0.35 0.64
CA LYS A 73 -9.57 1.76 1.02
C LYS A 73 -8.60 1.82 2.19
N PRO A 74 -7.28 1.74 1.94
CA PRO A 74 -6.31 1.72 3.02
C PRO A 74 -6.24 3.06 3.74
N GLU A 75 -5.96 3.01 5.03
CA GLU A 75 -5.71 4.21 5.84
C GLU A 75 -4.27 4.71 5.67
N PHE A 76 -3.34 3.79 5.38
CA PHE A 76 -1.93 4.07 5.12
C PHE A 76 -1.54 3.60 3.71
N LEU A 77 -0.78 4.41 2.99
CA LEU A 77 -0.12 4.04 1.74
C LEU A 77 1.38 4.29 1.87
N ILE A 78 2.19 3.26 1.64
CA ILE A 78 3.65 3.37 1.65
C ILE A 78 4.16 3.23 0.21
N SER A 79 4.29 4.33 -0.51
CA SER A 79 4.88 4.30 -1.85
C SER A 79 6.38 3.99 -1.77
N LEU A 80 6.86 3.06 -2.59
CA LEU A 80 8.28 2.72 -2.67
C LEU A 80 8.91 3.36 -3.89
N THR A 81 10.13 3.90 -3.73
CA THR A 81 10.93 4.58 -4.77
C THR A 81 10.32 5.93 -5.19
N ALA A 82 9.10 5.91 -5.72
CA ALA A 82 8.27 7.07 -6.04
C ALA A 82 6.78 6.66 -6.01
N PRO A 83 5.85 7.58 -5.70
CA PRO A 83 4.41 7.29 -5.78
C PRO A 83 3.99 6.91 -7.21
N LYS A 84 3.09 5.92 -7.31
CA LYS A 84 2.44 5.54 -8.58
C LYS A 84 1.27 6.48 -8.86
N LEU A 85 0.82 6.54 -10.11
CA LEU A 85 -0.28 7.42 -10.53
C LEU A 85 -1.58 7.14 -9.75
N CYS A 86 -1.87 5.87 -9.45
CA CYS A 86 -3.04 5.51 -8.62
C CYS A 86 -3.03 6.14 -7.22
N ALA A 87 -1.87 6.53 -6.69
CA ALA A 87 -1.77 7.19 -5.38
C ALA A 87 -2.47 8.56 -5.37
N GLN A 88 -2.74 9.17 -6.52
CA GLN A 88 -3.58 10.37 -6.63
C GLN A 88 -5.03 10.12 -6.19
N LEU A 89 -5.49 8.87 -6.25
CA LEU A 89 -6.82 8.45 -5.80
C LEU A 89 -6.83 7.96 -4.35
N PHE A 90 -5.68 7.97 -3.67
CA PHE A 90 -5.60 7.65 -2.24
C PHE A 90 -6.38 8.70 -1.43
N ARG A 91 -7.19 8.22 -0.48
CA ARG A 91 -8.00 9.05 0.43
C ARG A 91 -7.80 8.70 1.90
N GLY A 92 -6.78 7.89 2.20
CA GLY A 92 -6.41 7.56 3.58
C GLY A 92 -5.72 8.72 4.30
N LYS A 93 -5.30 8.48 5.54
CA LYS A 93 -4.77 9.51 6.44
C LYS A 93 -3.25 9.66 6.35
N HIS A 94 -2.55 8.63 5.88
CA HIS A 94 -1.11 8.54 5.99
C HIS A 94 -0.48 8.06 4.68
N HIS A 95 0.03 8.99 3.88
CA HIS A 95 0.85 8.66 2.72
C HIS A 95 2.33 8.86 3.08
N TRP A 96 3.12 7.81 2.97
CA TRP A 96 4.56 7.84 3.17
C TRP A 96 5.29 7.43 1.90
N LEU A 97 6.45 8.05 1.69
CA LEU A 97 7.43 7.61 0.72
C LEU A 97 8.56 6.89 1.44
N GLY A 98 8.84 5.67 1.03
CA GLY A 98 10.01 4.89 1.44
C GLY A 98 10.91 4.52 0.27
N GLY A 99 12.02 3.84 0.55
CA GLY A 99 12.98 3.44 -0.46
C GLY A 99 14.01 4.52 -0.76
N ARG A 100 14.66 5.04 0.29
CA ARG A 100 15.77 6.00 0.22
C ARG A 100 17.07 5.36 -0.30
N PHE A 101 17.03 4.86 -1.53
CA PHE A 101 18.17 4.27 -2.23
C PHE A 101 18.26 4.73 -3.69
N VAL A 102 17.38 5.63 -4.14
CA VAL A 102 17.38 6.16 -5.51
C VAL A 102 18.61 7.05 -5.71
N PRO A 103 19.52 6.71 -6.64
CA PRO A 103 20.67 7.55 -6.95
C PRO A 103 20.21 8.91 -7.52
N PRO A 104 20.90 10.03 -7.19
CA PRO A 104 20.54 11.35 -7.72
C PRO A 104 20.44 11.40 -9.24
N SER A 105 21.33 10.72 -9.96
CA SER A 105 21.30 10.63 -11.42
C SER A 105 20.02 10.00 -11.96
N LEU A 106 19.46 9.01 -11.25
CA LEU A 106 18.21 8.35 -11.64
C LEU A 106 17.01 9.26 -11.32
N ALA A 107 17.04 9.93 -10.17
CA ALA A 107 16.01 10.91 -9.81
C ALA A 107 15.92 12.06 -10.81
N THR A 108 17.07 12.59 -11.26
CA THR A 108 17.12 13.62 -12.31
C THR A 108 16.63 13.06 -13.66
N LYS A 109 17.11 11.88 -14.07
CA LYS A 109 16.76 11.28 -15.38
C LYS A 109 15.26 11.08 -15.56
N TYR A 110 14.55 10.70 -14.51
CA TYR A 110 13.11 10.42 -14.55
C TYR A 110 12.26 11.54 -13.94
N GLU A 111 12.87 12.70 -13.64
CA GLU A 111 12.19 13.87 -13.06
C GLU A 111 11.32 13.51 -11.84
N LEU A 112 11.86 12.64 -10.96
CA LEU A 112 11.08 12.08 -9.85
C LEU A 112 10.71 13.11 -8.77
N ASN A 113 11.41 14.25 -8.74
CA ASN A 113 11.17 15.35 -7.79
C ASN A 113 10.99 14.86 -6.33
N LEU A 114 11.85 13.92 -5.91
CA LEU A 114 11.72 13.27 -4.61
C LEU A 114 11.93 14.29 -3.47
N PRO A 115 11.12 14.24 -2.39
CA PRO A 115 11.32 15.09 -1.22
C PRO A 115 12.63 14.74 -0.51
N SER A 116 13.15 15.69 0.27
CA SER A 116 14.27 15.44 1.17
C SER A 116 13.83 14.56 2.34
N TYR A 117 14.55 13.47 2.57
CA TYR A 117 14.35 12.63 3.74
C TYR A 117 15.01 13.28 4.97
N PRO A 118 14.31 13.43 6.11
CA PRO A 118 14.89 14.05 7.31
C PRO A 118 16.08 13.26 7.85
N GLY A 119 17.21 13.92 8.12
CA GLY A 119 18.39 13.29 8.73
C GLY A 119 18.77 11.95 8.09
N THR A 120 18.72 10.88 8.88
CA THR A 120 19.00 9.49 8.47
C THR A 120 17.73 8.64 8.25
N GLU A 121 16.55 9.25 8.24
CA GLU A 121 15.28 8.53 8.05
C GLU A 121 15.23 7.83 6.70
N CYS A 122 14.66 6.63 6.67
CA CYS A 122 14.48 5.83 5.45
C CYS A 122 13.11 6.06 4.79
N CYS A 123 12.24 6.84 5.43
CA CYS A 123 10.93 7.23 4.95
C CYS A 123 10.66 8.72 5.21
N VAL A 124 9.67 9.28 4.50
CA VAL A 124 9.20 10.65 4.70
C VAL A 124 7.70 10.69 4.46
N LYS A 125 6.97 11.39 5.33
CA LYS A 125 5.52 11.59 5.18
C LYS A 125 5.27 12.57 4.04
N LEU A 126 4.40 12.19 3.10
CA LEU A 126 3.96 13.06 2.03
C LEU A 126 2.76 13.91 2.47
N PRO A 127 2.63 15.15 1.97
CA PRO A 127 1.40 15.91 2.14
C PRO A 127 0.24 15.20 1.43
N LEU A 128 -0.93 15.17 2.06
CA LEU A 128 -2.14 14.72 1.39
C LEU A 128 -2.61 15.83 0.44
N VAL A 129 -2.77 15.49 -0.83
CA VAL A 129 -3.30 16.40 -1.85
C VAL A 129 -4.78 16.05 -2.03
N PHE A 130 -5.67 16.96 -1.63
CA PHE A 130 -7.11 16.84 -1.78
C PHE A 130 -7.60 17.70 -2.95
#